data_AF-A0A3D3C062-F1
#
_entry.id   AF-A0A3D3C062-F1
#
_cell.length_a   1.000
_cell.length_b   1.000
_cell.length_c   1.000
_cell.angle_alpha   90.00
_cell.angle_beta   90.00
_cell.angle_gamma   90.00
#
_symmetry.space_group_name_H-M   'P 1'
#
loop_
_entity.id
_entity.type
_entity.pdbx_description
1 polymer ?
#
loop_
_entity_poly.entity_id
_entity_poly.type
_entity_poly.pdbx_seq_one_letter_code
_entity_poly.pdbx_strand_id
1 'polypeptide(L)'
;MQTGEPAGAAPADIELDKLEWREALEDILACYGTQGVQEILASLGNWCAEQQLPVRVGNVSTPYLNSIPISQQADYPGDLELEQRLENILRWNAMAMVLQGQDAGTGVGGHIATYASAATLMEVGFNHFFR
;
A
#
# COMPACT_ATOMS: atom_id res chain seq x y z
N MET A 1 37.02 -26.18 29.53
CA MET A 1 37.36 -25.23 28.44
C MET A 1 36.53 -25.67 27.25
N GLN A 2 35.34 -25.08 27.09
CA GLN A 2 34.38 -25.47 26.05
C GLN A 2 34.61 -24.52 24.88
N THR A 3 35.24 -25.01 23.83
CA THR A 3 35.46 -24.27 22.59
C THR A 3 34.13 -24.09 21.89
N GLY A 4 33.66 -22.84 21.78
CA GLY A 4 32.47 -22.50 21.01
C GLY A 4 32.70 -22.79 19.53
N GLU A 5 31.77 -23.50 18.91
CA GLU A 5 31.69 -23.62 17.45
C GLU A 5 31.34 -22.25 16.84
N PRO A 6 31.94 -21.86 15.70
CA PRO A 6 31.56 -20.64 15.01
C PRO A 6 30.18 -20.81 14.37
N ALA A 7 29.32 -19.81 14.55
CA ALA A 7 28.03 -19.70 13.90
C ALA A 7 28.19 -19.85 12.38
N GLY A 8 27.50 -20.84 11.81
CA GLY A 8 27.64 -21.27 10.42
C GLY A 8 27.40 -20.15 9.42
N ALA A 9 28.40 -19.92 8.57
CA ALA A 9 28.22 -19.23 7.30
C ALA A 9 27.14 -19.97 6.50
N ALA A 10 26.20 -19.24 5.88
CA ALA A 10 25.33 -19.84 4.87
C ALA A 10 26.22 -20.55 3.82
N PRO A 11 25.89 -21.78 3.39
CA PRO A 11 26.72 -22.50 2.44
C PRO A 11 26.88 -21.64 1.18
N ALA A 12 28.10 -21.56 0.65
CA ALA A 12 28.48 -20.71 -0.48
C ALA A 12 27.65 -20.92 -1.77
N ASP A 13 26.78 -21.93 -1.79
CA ASP A 13 25.93 -22.37 -2.90
C ASP A 13 24.63 -21.53 -3.04
N ILE A 14 24.05 -21.07 -1.93
CA ILE A 14 22.70 -20.47 -1.97
C ILE A 14 22.65 -19.11 -2.70
N GLU A 15 23.76 -18.38 -2.74
CA GLU A 15 23.84 -17.12 -3.49
C GLU A 15 23.91 -17.36 -5.01
N LEU A 16 24.53 -18.46 -5.44
CA LEU A 16 24.52 -18.87 -6.84
C LEU A 16 23.13 -19.35 -7.24
N ASP A 17 22.50 -20.21 -6.44
CA ASP A 17 21.12 -20.66 -6.67
C ASP A 17 20.16 -19.46 -6.79
N LYS A 18 20.29 -18.44 -5.94
CA LYS A 18 19.46 -17.22 -6.03
C LYS A 18 19.60 -16.49 -7.36
N LEU A 19 20.78 -16.52 -7.98
CA LEU A 19 21.02 -15.93 -9.30
C LEU A 19 20.36 -16.79 -10.38
N GLU A 20 20.59 -18.09 -10.37
CA GLU A 20 19.99 -19.01 -11.36
C GLU A 20 18.45 -18.98 -11.31
N TRP A 21 17.86 -18.99 -10.12
CA TRP A 21 16.41 -18.87 -9.96
C TRP A 21 15.86 -17.52 -10.41
N ARG A 22 16.64 -16.44 -10.27
CA ARG A 22 16.27 -15.13 -10.81
C ARG A 22 16.30 -15.13 -12.33
N GLU A 23 17.37 -15.64 -12.92
CA GLU A 23 17.52 -15.75 -14.38
C GLU A 23 16.38 -16.58 -14.98
N ALA A 24 16.02 -17.71 -14.35
CA ALA A 24 14.87 -18.52 -14.78
C ALA A 24 13.54 -17.74 -14.73
N LEU A 25 13.32 -16.91 -13.71
CA LEU A 25 12.13 -16.06 -13.63
C LEU A 25 12.15 -14.93 -14.67
N GLU A 26 13.32 -14.39 -15.01
CA GLU A 26 13.49 -13.40 -16.09
C GLU A 26 13.15 -14.03 -17.46
N ASP A 27 13.59 -15.26 -17.72
CA ASP A 27 13.25 -16.02 -18.92
C ASP A 27 11.75 -16.32 -19.03
N ILE A 28 11.12 -16.70 -17.90
CA ILE A 28 9.66 -16.91 -17.83
C ILE A 28 8.93 -15.60 -18.11
N LEU A 29 9.38 -14.48 -17.53
CA LEU A 29 8.81 -13.17 -17.78
C LEU A 29 8.92 -12.78 -19.26
N ALA A 30 10.06 -13.05 -19.89
CA ALA A 30 10.28 -12.79 -21.31
C ALA A 30 9.40 -13.66 -22.23
N CYS A 31 9.21 -14.93 -21.90
CA CYS A 31 8.43 -15.87 -22.72
C CYS A 31 6.92 -15.80 -22.51
N TYR A 32 6.48 -15.64 -21.25
CA TYR A 32 5.08 -15.81 -20.82
C TYR A 32 4.49 -14.57 -20.14
N GLY A 33 5.28 -13.50 -19.98
CA GLY A 33 4.83 -12.26 -19.35
C GLY A 33 4.54 -12.40 -17.85
N THR A 34 3.91 -11.35 -17.30
CA THR A 34 3.59 -11.26 -15.86
C THR A 34 2.70 -12.42 -15.39
N GLN A 35 1.77 -12.89 -16.23
CA GLN A 35 0.87 -13.98 -15.89
C GLN A 35 1.65 -15.30 -15.66
N GLY A 36 2.61 -15.63 -16.53
CA GLY A 36 3.43 -16.83 -16.35
C GLY A 36 4.25 -16.82 -15.06
N VAL A 37 4.81 -15.66 -14.70
CA VAL A 37 5.51 -15.49 -13.42
C VAL A 37 4.57 -15.70 -12.23
N GLN A 38 3.34 -15.16 -12.29
CA GLN A 38 2.34 -15.36 -11.24
C GLN A 38 1.95 -16.83 -11.07
N GLU A 39 1.76 -17.55 -12.19
CA GLU A 39 1.40 -18.97 -12.18
C GLU A 39 2.51 -19.84 -11.55
N ILE A 40 3.77 -19.60 -11.93
CA ILE A 40 4.93 -20.31 -11.36
C ILE A 40 5.06 -20.04 -9.85
N LEU A 41 4.98 -18.78 -9.42
CA LEU A 41 5.07 -18.42 -8.01
C LEU A 41 3.91 -19.00 -7.19
N ALA A 42 2.69 -19.04 -7.74
CA ALA A 42 1.54 -19.68 -7.10
C ALA A 42 1.76 -21.19 -6.96
N SER A 43 2.28 -21.85 -8.00
CA SER A 43 2.61 -23.29 -7.95
C SER A 43 3.66 -23.60 -6.88
N LEU A 44 4.71 -22.78 -6.76
CA LEU A 44 5.73 -22.92 -5.71
C LEU A 44 5.15 -22.68 -4.32
N GLY A 45 4.22 -21.72 -4.19
CA GLY A 45 3.45 -21.49 -2.97
C GLY A 45 2.66 -22.71 -2.51
N ASN A 46 1.94 -23.33 -3.44
CA ASN A 46 1.18 -24.56 -3.19
C ASN A 46 2.10 -25.72 -2.78
N TRP A 47 3.22 -25.90 -3.50
CA TRP A 47 4.21 -26.92 -3.16
C TRP A 47 4.80 -26.72 -1.75
N CYS A 48 5.17 -25.49 -1.37
CA CYS A 48 5.63 -25.20 -0.02
C CYS A 48 4.58 -25.53 1.05
N ALA A 49 3.30 -25.24 0.78
CA ALA A 49 2.19 -25.56 1.67
C ALA A 49 1.98 -27.08 1.81
N GLU A 50 2.07 -27.83 0.70
CA GLU A 50 2.02 -29.30 0.69
C GLU A 50 3.16 -29.92 1.51
N GLN A 51 4.36 -29.34 1.42
CA GLN A 51 5.53 -29.75 2.20
C GLN A 51 5.51 -29.25 3.65
N GLN A 52 4.46 -28.53 4.07
CA GLN A 52 4.32 -27.95 5.41
C GLN A 52 5.52 -27.06 5.80
N LEU A 53 6.16 -26.45 4.82
CA LEU A 53 7.27 -25.55 5.05
C LEU A 53 6.73 -24.24 5.64
N PRO A 54 7.34 -23.65 6.68
CA PRO A 54 6.94 -22.37 7.24
C PRO A 54 7.37 -21.19 6.34
N VAL A 55 7.21 -21.34 5.02
CA VAL A 55 7.56 -20.35 4.00
C VAL A 55 6.31 -19.59 3.62
N ARG A 56 6.32 -18.28 3.84
CA ARG A 56 5.27 -17.39 3.34
C ARG A 56 5.60 -17.03 1.89
N VAL A 57 5.08 -17.80 0.94
CA VAL A 57 5.19 -17.46 -0.48
C VAL A 57 4.23 -16.31 -0.76
N GLY A 58 4.80 -15.14 -1.02
CA GLY A 58 4.08 -13.88 -1.12
C GLY A 58 4.23 -13.04 0.14
N ASN A 59 4.77 -11.83 0.00
CA ASN A 59 4.65 -10.86 1.06
C ASN A 59 3.18 -10.44 1.14
N VAL A 60 2.56 -10.64 2.31
CA VAL A 60 1.31 -9.93 2.67
C VAL A 60 1.56 -8.41 2.74
N SER A 61 2.83 -7.98 2.76
CA SER A 61 3.25 -6.60 2.61
C SER A 61 3.62 -6.29 1.16
N THR A 62 2.81 -5.49 0.49
CA THR A 62 3.29 -4.77 -0.69
C THR A 62 4.41 -3.81 -0.28
N PRO A 63 5.27 -3.35 -1.21
CA PRO A 63 6.16 -2.22 -0.94
C PRO A 63 5.38 -1.02 -0.37
N TYR A 64 6.03 -0.20 0.45
CA TYR A 64 5.44 1.04 0.98
C TYR A 64 5.43 2.13 -0.10
N LEU A 65 4.66 1.88 -1.15
CA LEU A 65 4.48 2.69 -2.35
C LEU A 65 3.00 2.66 -2.75
N ASN A 66 2.59 3.60 -3.62
CA ASN A 66 1.24 3.60 -4.18
C ASN A 66 0.99 2.33 -4.99
N SER A 67 -0.14 1.66 -4.74
CA SER A 67 -0.50 0.43 -5.46
C SER A 67 -0.83 0.66 -6.94
N ILE A 68 -1.28 1.86 -7.31
CA ILE A 68 -1.56 2.26 -8.69
C ILE A 68 -0.40 3.14 -9.20
N PRO A 69 0.37 2.70 -10.20
CA PRO A 69 1.45 3.50 -10.77
C PRO A 69 0.90 4.63 -11.67
N ILE A 70 1.71 5.68 -11.89
CA ILE A 70 1.34 6.84 -12.73
C ILE A 70 0.90 6.41 -14.14
N SER A 71 1.52 5.39 -14.73
CA SER A 71 1.17 4.89 -16.06
C SER A 71 -0.21 4.22 -16.14
N GLN A 72 -0.80 3.85 -15.00
CA GLN A 72 -2.15 3.27 -14.89
C GLN A 72 -3.13 4.23 -14.21
N GLN A 73 -2.69 5.44 -13.86
CA GLN A 73 -3.55 6.45 -13.26
C GLN A 73 -4.46 7.03 -14.35
N ALA A 74 -5.77 7.00 -14.11
CA ALA A 74 -6.74 7.62 -14.99
C ALA A 74 -6.68 9.16 -14.89
N ASP A 75 -7.13 9.83 -15.94
CA ASP A 75 -7.32 11.28 -15.93
C ASP A 75 -8.34 11.68 -14.85
N TYR A 76 -8.07 12.80 -14.19
CA TYR A 76 -8.98 13.30 -13.16
C TYR A 76 -10.25 13.87 -13.82
N PRO A 77 -11.46 13.45 -13.39
CA PRO A 77 -12.70 13.81 -14.08
C PRO A 77 -13.22 15.21 -13.79
N GLY A 78 -12.73 15.88 -12.74
CA GLY A 78 -13.23 17.17 -12.25
C GLY A 78 -12.33 18.37 -12.51
N ASP A 79 -12.74 19.52 -11.97
CA ASP A 79 -11.95 20.76 -11.99
C ASP A 79 -11.24 20.94 -10.64
N LEU A 80 -9.93 20.68 -10.65
CA LEU A 80 -9.11 20.73 -9.43
C LEU A 80 -9.08 22.11 -8.78
N GLU A 81 -9.14 23.21 -9.54
CA GLU A 81 -9.10 24.56 -8.97
C GLU A 81 -10.42 24.87 -8.26
N LEU A 82 -11.54 24.52 -8.88
CA LEU A 82 -12.86 24.68 -8.31
C LEU A 82 -13.04 23.81 -7.06
N GLU A 83 -12.70 22.51 -7.15
CA GLU A 83 -12.81 21.57 -6.05
C GLU A 83 -11.93 21.97 -4.87
N GLN A 84 -10.70 22.43 -5.12
CA GLN A 84 -9.81 22.92 -4.07
C GLN A 84 -10.40 24.15 -3.36
N ARG A 85 -11.06 25.05 -4.09
CA ARG A 85 -11.73 26.22 -3.51
C ARG A 85 -12.92 25.80 -2.65
N LEU A 86 -13.72 24.82 -3.09
CA LEU A 86 -14.82 24.27 -2.32
C LEU A 86 -14.32 23.60 -1.03
N GLU A 87 -13.30 22.75 -1.15
CA GLU A 87 -12.67 22.07 0.00
C GLU A 87 -12.17 23.08 1.05
N ASN A 88 -11.55 24.18 0.61
CA ASN A 88 -11.07 25.23 1.52
C ASN A 88 -12.21 25.91 2.28
N ILE A 89 -13.35 26.18 1.61
CA ILE A 89 -14.54 26.75 2.25
C ILE A 89 -15.11 25.76 3.27
N LEU A 90 -15.19 24.47 2.92
CA LEU A 90 -15.69 23.42 3.81
C LEU A 90 -14.81 23.24 5.05
N ARG A 91 -13.48 23.22 4.88
CA ARG A 91 -12.51 23.19 5.99
C ARG A 91 -12.67 24.38 6.92
N TRP A 92 -12.84 25.57 6.36
CA TRP A 92 -13.05 26.78 7.15
C TRP A 92 -14.35 26.71 7.96
N ASN A 93 -15.46 26.35 7.31
CA ASN A 93 -16.76 26.24 7.96
C ASN A 93 -16.75 25.16 9.04
N ALA A 94 -16.13 24.01 8.79
CA ALA A 94 -15.99 22.94 9.78
C ALA A 94 -15.24 23.41 11.04
N MET A 95 -14.13 24.11 10.86
CA MET A 95 -13.38 24.69 11.98
C MET A 95 -14.19 25.76 12.73
N ALA A 96 -14.88 26.63 11.99
CA ALA A 96 -15.70 27.70 12.55
C ALA A 96 -16.84 27.14 13.42
N MET A 97 -17.54 26.08 12.97
CA MET A 97 -18.59 25.42 13.76
C MET A 97 -18.07 24.88 15.10
N VAL A 98 -16.88 24.27 15.11
CA VAL A 98 -16.27 23.73 16.34
C VAL A 98 -15.87 24.86 17.29
N LEU A 99 -15.21 25.90 16.78
CA LEU A 99 -14.81 27.06 17.57
C LEU A 99 -16.02 27.79 18.15
N GLN A 100 -17.08 27.97 17.36
CA GLN A 100 -18.33 28.57 17.83
C GLN A 100 -18.96 27.74 18.95
N GLY A 101 -18.96 26.40 18.83
CA GLY A 101 -19.44 25.51 19.89
C GLY A 101 -18.64 25.63 21.18
N GLN A 102 -17.31 25.77 21.07
CA GLN A 102 -16.41 26.01 22.19
C GLN A 102 -16.66 27.39 22.84
N ASP A 103 -16.79 28.45 22.04
CA ASP A 103 -17.02 29.81 22.52
C ASP A 103 -18.39 29.98 23.19
N ALA A 104 -19.39 29.20 22.77
CA ALA A 104 -20.71 29.18 23.38
C ALA A 104 -20.74 28.57 24.80
N GLY A 105 -19.63 27.96 25.26
CA GLY A 105 -19.51 27.42 26.62
C GLY A 105 -20.41 26.20 26.90
N THR A 106 -20.99 25.60 25.87
CA THR A 106 -21.97 24.51 25.98
C THR A 106 -21.34 23.16 26.34
N GLY A 107 -20.00 23.04 26.22
CA GLY A 107 -19.28 21.80 26.50
C GLY A 107 -19.46 20.69 25.46
N VAL A 108 -20.00 21.02 24.27
CA VAL A 108 -20.26 20.04 23.20
C VAL A 108 -18.99 19.42 22.60
N GLY A 109 -17.84 20.09 22.70
CA GLY A 109 -16.56 19.62 22.14
C GLY A 109 -16.49 19.67 20.61
N GLY A 110 -15.50 18.99 20.01
CA GLY A 110 -15.35 18.82 18.56
C GLY A 110 -13.91 18.52 18.11
N HIS A 111 -13.76 17.79 16.99
CA HIS A 111 -12.46 17.41 16.43
C HIS A 111 -12.20 18.08 15.07
N ILE A 112 -11.32 19.09 15.07
CA ILE A 112 -10.93 19.80 13.84
C ILE A 112 -9.96 18.95 13.00
N ALA A 113 -8.96 18.35 13.66
CA ALA A 113 -7.87 17.64 12.98
C ALA A 113 -8.35 16.43 12.16
N THR A 114 -9.32 15.66 12.69
CA THR A 114 -9.82 14.45 12.04
C THR A 114 -10.50 14.76 10.69
N TYR A 115 -11.36 15.77 10.66
CA TYR A 115 -11.97 16.20 9.39
C TYR A 115 -10.91 16.78 8.46
N ALA A 116 -10.00 17.61 8.97
CA ALA A 116 -8.94 18.20 8.16
C ALA A 116 -8.02 17.14 7.51
N SER A 117 -7.71 16.03 8.17
CA SER A 117 -6.91 14.96 7.56
C SER A 117 -7.65 14.17 6.47
N ALA A 118 -8.99 14.15 6.53
CA ALA A 118 -9.83 13.37 5.61
C ALA A 118 -10.52 14.20 4.53
N ALA A 119 -10.45 15.54 4.58
CA ALA A 119 -11.32 16.40 3.77
C ALA A 119 -11.19 16.15 2.26
N THR A 120 -9.97 16.01 1.73
CA THR A 120 -9.74 15.72 0.31
C THR A 120 -10.33 14.37 -0.11
N LEU A 121 -10.20 13.33 0.74
CA LEU A 121 -10.80 12.03 0.48
C LEU A 121 -12.33 12.13 0.42
N MET A 122 -12.91 12.89 1.34
CA MET A 122 -14.36 13.14 1.37
C MET A 122 -14.81 13.93 0.15
N GLU A 123 -14.08 14.97 -0.25
CA GLU A 123 -14.41 15.82 -1.40
C GLU A 123 -14.40 15.01 -2.71
N VAL A 124 -13.36 14.21 -2.94
CA VAL A 124 -13.32 13.28 -4.09
C VAL A 124 -14.51 12.31 -4.05
N GLY A 125 -14.85 11.78 -2.86
CA GLY A 125 -16.01 10.92 -2.68
C GLY A 125 -17.34 11.59 -3.02
N PHE A 126 -17.56 12.82 -2.54
CA PHE A 126 -18.79 13.59 -2.78
C PHE A 126 -18.94 14.03 -4.23
N ASN A 127 -17.85 14.46 -4.89
CA ASN A 127 -17.93 14.92 -6.28
C ASN A 127 -18.08 13.77 -7.28
N HIS A 128 -17.48 12.61 -7.03
CA HIS A 128 -17.29 11.59 -8.07
C HIS A 128 -17.86 10.20 -7.77
N PHE A 129 -18.28 9.90 -6.52
CA PHE A 129 -18.66 8.53 -6.14
C PHE A 129 -19.97 8.37 -5.37
N PHE A 130 -20.25 9.18 -4.35
CA PHE A 130 -21.39 8.97 -3.46
C PHE A 130 -22.73 9.27 -4.17
N ARG A 131 -23.74 8.41 -3.93
CA ARG A 131 -25.11 8.52 -4.47
C ARG A 131 -26.14 8.23 -3.40
#